data_AF-A0A1G4NXT8-F1
#
_entry.id   AF-A0A1G4NXT8-F1
#
_cell.length_a   1.000
_cell.length_b   1.000
_cell.length_c   1.000
_cell.angle_alpha   90.00
_cell.angle_beta   90.00
_cell.angle_gamma   90.00
#
_symmetry.space_group_name_H-M   'P 1'
#
loop_
_entity.id
_entity.type
_entity.pdbx_description
1 polymer ?
#
loop_
_entity_poly.entity_id
_entity_poly.type
_entity_poly.pdbx_seq_one_letter_code
_entity_poly.pdbx_strand_id
1 'polypeptide(L)'
;MYTYHFAIASQDFLLHEEPLEEVLRERINHYKNMDKIIDFWLVTNPSFIHAPEMINIKKQLVKPSAAILSYNPKFIEWIKLRFSFVLVGQFQSSSTDINNLLISESIKRA
;
A
#
# COMPACT_ATOMS: atom_id res chain seq x y z
N MET A 1 15.30 -11.66 -2.16
CA MET A 1 14.56 -10.85 -1.18
C MET A 1 14.13 -9.58 -1.86
N TYR A 2 12.88 -9.18 -1.70
CA TYR A 2 12.31 -7.98 -2.31
C TYR A 2 12.07 -6.92 -1.22
N THR A 3 12.45 -5.68 -1.51
CA THR A 3 12.14 -4.54 -0.64
C THR A 3 10.82 -3.94 -1.07
N TYR A 4 9.82 -4.00 -0.19
CA TYR A 4 8.55 -3.32 -0.38
C TYR A 4 8.60 -2.00 0.39
N HIS A 5 8.33 -0.91 -0.32
CA HIS A 5 8.05 0.39 0.27
C HIS A 5 6.54 0.54 0.41
N PHE A 6 6.08 1.16 1.49
CA PHE A 6 4.65 1.34 1.72
C PHE A 6 4.29 2.73 2.18
N ALA A 7 3.08 3.14 1.83
CA ALA A 7 2.34 4.22 2.45
C ALA A 7 1.04 3.66 3.02
N ILE A 8 0.76 3.88 4.30
CA ILE A 8 -0.36 3.27 5.02
C ILE A 8 -1.11 4.32 5.84
N ALA A 9 -2.45 4.24 5.82
CA ALA A 9 -3.35 5.05 6.65
C ALA A 9 -4.67 4.29 6.86
N SER A 10 -5.65 4.93 7.51
CA SER A 10 -6.99 4.35 7.66
C SER A 10 -7.67 4.16 6.31
N GLN A 11 -8.56 3.17 6.22
CA GLN A 11 -9.38 2.95 5.03
C GLN A 11 -10.33 4.12 4.75
N ASP A 12 -10.90 4.72 5.81
CA ASP A 12 -11.75 5.92 5.69
C ASP A 12 -11.00 7.02 4.93
N PHE A 13 -9.77 7.33 5.35
CA PHE A 13 -8.96 8.37 4.73
C PHE A 13 -8.59 8.04 3.28
N LEU A 14 -7.98 6.87 3.05
CA LEU A 14 -7.44 6.52 1.73
C LEU A 14 -8.50 6.18 0.69
N LEU A 15 -9.65 5.62 1.08
CA LEU A 15 -10.64 5.10 0.15
C LEU A 15 -11.87 6.01 -0.01
N HIS A 16 -12.12 6.92 0.95
CA HIS A 16 -13.34 7.73 0.94
C HIS A 16 -13.07 9.24 1.00
N GLU A 17 -12.04 9.68 1.72
CA GLU A 17 -11.74 11.12 1.85
C GLU A 17 -10.81 11.63 0.75
N GLU A 18 -9.92 10.79 0.24
CA GLU A 18 -8.91 11.13 -0.75
C GLU A 18 -9.21 10.54 -2.14
N PRO A 19 -8.83 11.22 -3.24
CA PRO A 19 -9.03 10.73 -4.60
C PRO A 19 -7.99 9.66 -5.01
N LEU A 20 -7.73 8.68 -4.14
CA LEU A 20 -6.69 7.67 -4.36
C LEU A 20 -7.00 6.78 -5.57
N GLU A 21 -8.26 6.37 -5.75
CA GLU A 21 -8.66 5.52 -6.88
C GLU A 21 -8.27 6.18 -8.21
N GLU A 22 -8.60 7.47 -8.37
CA GLU A 22 -8.28 8.23 -9.57
C GLU A 22 -6.77 8.28 -9.82
N VAL A 23 -6.00 8.63 -8.78
CA VAL A 23 -4.53 8.67 -8.83
C VAL A 23 -3.93 7.33 -9.27
N LEU A 24 -4.42 6.21 -8.72
CA LEU A 24 -3.93 4.88 -9.07
C LEU A 24 -4.36 4.49 -10.49
N ARG A 25 -5.58 4.83 -10.91
CA ARG A 25 -6.10 4.57 -12.26
C ARG A 25 -5.28 5.32 -13.32
N GLU A 26 -5.01 6.60 -13.12
CA GLU A 26 -4.15 7.39 -14.00
C GLU A 26 -2.74 6.81 -14.07
N ARG A 27 -2.17 6.39 -12.93
CA ARG A 27 -0.86 5.76 -12.89
C ARG A 27 -0.81 4.42 -13.66
N ILE A 28 -1.85 3.59 -13.54
CA ILE A 28 -1.97 2.35 -14.31
C ILE A 28 -1.98 2.66 -15.81
N ASN A 29 -2.76 3.67 -16.23
CA ASN A 29 -2.81 4.08 -17.63
C ASN A 29 -1.46 4.61 -18.13
N HIS A 30 -0.76 5.40 -17.33
CA HIS A 30 0.59 5.87 -17.65
C HIS A 30 1.57 4.71 -17.83
N TYR A 31 1.54 3.70 -16.95
CA TYR A 31 2.38 2.50 -17.07
C TYR A 31 2.07 1.72 -18.35
N LYS A 32 0.78 1.52 -18.67
CA LYS A 32 0.35 0.85 -19.90
C LYS A 32 0.83 1.60 -21.15
N ASN A 33 0.72 2.92 -21.18
CA ASN A 33 1.16 3.74 -22.31
C ASN A 33 2.69 3.70 -22.53
N MET A 34 3.45 3.28 -21.52
CA MET A 34 4.91 3.17 -21.57
C MET A 34 5.41 1.73 -21.61
N ASP A 35 4.52 0.74 -21.80
CA ASP A 35 4.83 -0.69 -21.70
C ASP A 35 5.58 -1.07 -20.41
N LYS A 36 5.29 -0.37 -19.32
CA LYS A 36 5.93 -0.58 -18.02
C LYS A 36 5.13 -1.58 -17.18
N ILE A 37 5.84 -2.57 -16.62
CA ILE A 37 5.28 -3.53 -15.67
C ILE A 37 4.83 -2.80 -14.39
N ILE A 38 3.61 -3.10 -13.92
CA ILE A 38 3.07 -2.56 -12.67
C ILE A 38 3.90 -3.07 -11.50
N ASP A 39 4.42 -2.13 -10.70
CA ASP A 39 5.29 -2.34 -9.55
C ASP A 39 4.66 -1.82 -8.25
N PHE A 40 3.33 -1.68 -8.21
CA PHE A 40 2.58 -1.18 -7.07
C PHE A 40 1.20 -1.81 -6.92
N TRP A 41 0.69 -1.84 -5.68
CA TRP A 41 -0.58 -2.47 -5.31
C TRP A 41 -1.27 -1.71 -4.18
N LEU A 42 -2.60 -1.73 -4.16
CA LEU A 42 -3.42 -1.32 -3.01
C LEU A 42 -3.84 -2.56 -2.22
N VAL A 43 -3.59 -2.55 -0.91
CA VAL A 43 -3.81 -3.67 0.00
C VAL A 43 -4.67 -3.20 1.16
N THR A 44 -5.87 -3.75 1.30
CA THR A 44 -6.75 -3.52 2.45
C THR A 44 -6.46 -4.52 3.56
N ASN A 45 -6.50 -4.07 4.81
CA ASN A 45 -6.18 -4.88 6.00
C ASN A 45 -4.84 -5.64 5.87
N PRO A 46 -3.74 -4.91 5.61
CA PRO A 46 -2.45 -5.53 5.32
C PRO A 46 -1.94 -6.38 6.48
N SER A 47 -1.58 -7.64 6.22
CA SER A 47 -1.11 -8.56 7.27
C SER A 47 0.30 -8.23 7.77
N PHE A 48 1.13 -7.58 6.95
CA PHE A 48 2.53 -7.25 7.29
C PHE A 48 2.64 -6.33 8.52
N ILE A 49 1.61 -5.55 8.85
CA ILE A 49 1.63 -4.67 10.03
C ILE A 49 1.67 -5.45 11.34
N HIS A 50 1.38 -6.76 11.30
CA HIS A 50 1.46 -7.65 12.45
C HIS A 50 2.88 -8.17 12.73
N ALA A 51 3.84 -7.93 11.84
CA ALA A 51 5.22 -8.30 12.05
C ALA A 51 5.84 -7.51 13.24
N PRO A 52 6.76 -8.10 14.03
CA PRO A 52 7.37 -7.46 15.18
C PRO A 52 7.99 -6.08 14.90
N GLU A 53 8.60 -5.91 13.73
CA GLU A 53 9.20 -4.65 13.29
C GLU A 53 8.18 -3.55 13.00
N MET A 54 6.91 -3.88 12.80
CA MET A 54 5.83 -2.93 12.48
C MET A 54 5.03 -2.47 13.71
N ILE A 55 5.40 -2.90 14.93
CA ILE A 55 4.65 -2.61 16.16
C ILE A 55 4.39 -1.11 16.34
N ASN A 56 5.37 -0.25 16.08
CA ASN A 56 5.23 1.20 16.26
C ASN A 56 4.27 1.84 15.24
N ILE A 57 4.20 1.29 14.03
CA ILE A 57 3.26 1.73 12.99
C ILE A 57 1.86 1.23 13.32
N LYS A 58 1.73 -0.04 13.69
CA LYS A 58 0.46 -0.65 14.07
C LYS A 58 -0.22 0.07 15.23
N LYS A 59 0.53 0.52 16.24
CA LYS A 59 0.00 1.30 17.38
C LYS A 59 -0.66 2.62 16.97
N GLN A 60 -0.25 3.20 15.84
CA GLN A 60 -0.83 4.45 15.31
C GLN A 60 -2.08 4.19 14.46
N LEU A 61 -2.32 2.94 14.05
CA LEU A 61 -3.45 2.54 13.22
C LEU A 61 -4.58 2.00 14.10
N VAL A 62 -5.43 2.90 14.59
CA VAL A 62 -6.57 2.55 15.48
C VAL A 62 -7.75 1.92 14.71
N LYS A 63 -7.89 2.29 13.44
CA LYS A 63 -8.97 1.83 12.53
C LYS A 63 -8.44 0.79 11.53
N PRO A 64 -9.32 0.07 10.81
CA PRO A 64 -8.93 -0.69 9.62
C PRO A 64 -8.09 0.16 8.68
N SER A 65 -7.00 -0.41 8.19
CA SER A 65 -6.01 0.31 7.38
C SER A 65 -5.95 -0.20 5.96
N ALA A 66 -5.50 0.66 5.06
CA ALA A 66 -5.12 0.31 3.70
C ALA A 66 -3.69 0.80 3.44
N ALA A 67 -2.96 0.04 2.65
CA ALA A 67 -1.59 0.36 2.28
C ALA A 67 -1.42 0.36 0.75
N ILE A 68 -0.69 1.34 0.25
CA ILE A 68 -0.11 1.30 -1.09
C ILE A 68 1.28 0.71 -0.94
N LEU A 69 1.54 -0.41 -1.62
CA LEU A 69 2.84 -1.07 -1.67
C LEU A 69 3.51 -0.80 -3.02
N SER A 70 4.83 -0.66 -3.04
CA SER A 70 5.58 -0.60 -4.29
C SER A 70 7.04 -1.02 -4.13
N TYR A 71 7.66 -1.50 -5.22
CA TYR A 71 9.11 -1.64 -5.31
C TYR A 71 9.82 -0.30 -5.57
N ASN A 72 9.08 0.76 -5.88
CA ASN A 72 9.61 2.07 -6.19
C ASN A 72 9.51 3.02 -4.97
N PRO A 73 10.61 3.33 -4.27
CA PRO A 73 10.58 4.24 -3.12
C PRO A 73 10.11 5.65 -3.48
N LYS A 74 10.49 6.16 -4.67
CA LYS A 74 10.10 7.50 -5.11
C LYS A 74 8.59 7.62 -5.29
N PHE A 75 7.92 6.53 -5.68
CA PHE A 75 6.47 6.53 -5.77
C PHE A 75 5.83 6.67 -4.38
N ILE A 76 6.36 5.97 -3.38
CA ILE A 76 5.87 6.06 -2.00
C ILE A 76 6.17 7.43 -1.37
N GLU A 77 7.33 8.01 -1.65
CA GLU A 77 7.65 9.40 -1.25
C GLU A 77 6.66 10.39 -1.87
N TRP A 78 6.35 10.23 -3.15
CA TRP A 78 5.34 11.06 -3.82
C TRP A 78 3.95 10.90 -3.19
N ILE A 79 3.55 9.66 -2.87
CA ILE A 79 2.31 9.38 -2.14
C ILE A 79 2.30 10.09 -0.77
N LYS A 80 3.42 10.09 -0.04
CA LYS A 80 3.53 10.81 1.24
C LYS A 80 3.35 12.31 1.10
N LEU A 81 3.92 12.92 0.05
CA LEU A 81 3.73 14.34 -0.23
C LEU A 81 2.29 14.66 -0.65
N ARG A 82 1.68 13.77 -1.44
CA ARG A 82 0.32 13.95 -1.97
C ARG A 82 -0.78 13.73 -0.92
N PHE A 83 -0.56 12.77 -0.02
CA PHE A 83 -1.48 12.34 1.03
C PHE A 83 -0.79 12.48 2.38
N SER A 84 -0.76 13.71 2.90
CA SER A 84 0.09 14.09 4.04
C SER A 84 -0.06 13.21 5.30
N PHE A 85 -1.25 12.63 5.52
CA PHE A 85 -1.59 11.85 6.71
C PHE A 85 -1.30 10.34 6.59
N VAL A 86 -0.47 9.93 5.64
CA VAL A 86 0.02 8.53 5.58
C VAL A 86 1.31 8.33 6.37
N LEU A 87 1.44 7.16 6.99
CA LEU A 87 2.71 6.65 7.50
C LEU A 87 3.45 5.96 6.36
N VAL A 88 4.78 6.07 6.33
CA VAL A 88 5.61 5.39 5.34
C VAL A 88 6.68 4.54 5.99
N GLY A 89 7.11 3.52 5.26
CA GLY A 89 8.20 2.66 5.68
C GLY A 89 8.56 1.66 4.59
N GLN A 90 9.34 0.67 4.99
CA GLN A 90 9.70 -0.44 4.13
C GLN A 90 9.86 -1.73 4.93
N PHE A 91 9.71 -2.86 4.25
CA PHE A 91 10.02 -4.18 4.80
C PHE A 91 10.57 -5.09 3.70
N GLN A 92 11.22 -6.18 4.11
CA GLN A 92 11.72 -7.19 3.18
C GLN A 92 10.79 -8.40 3.18
N SER A 93 10.57 -8.98 2.00
CA SER A 93 9.83 -10.24 1.83
C SER A 93 10.60 -11.19 0.93
N SER A 94 10.54 -12.48 1.24
CA SER A 94 11.03 -13.55 0.37
C SER A 94 10.05 -13.88 -0.76
N SER A 95 8.78 -13.54 -0.59
CA SER A 95 7.71 -13.74 -1.58
C SER A 95 7.44 -12.48 -2.38
N THR A 96 7.26 -12.63 -3.69
CA THR A 96 6.67 -11.61 -4.58
C THR A 96 5.16 -11.62 -4.57
N ASP A 97 4.55 -12.66 -4.01
CA ASP A 97 3.11 -12.86 -4.04
C ASP A 97 2.43 -11.94 -3.03
N ILE A 98 1.84 -10.86 -3.54
CA ILE A 98 1.08 -9.89 -2.75
C ILE A 98 -0.11 -10.56 -2.05
N ASN A 99 -0.61 -11.70 -2.53
CA ASN A 99 -1.67 -12.44 -1.81
C ASN A 99 -1.25 -12.87 -0.42
N ASN A 100 0.04 -13.15 -0.18
CA ASN A 100 0.54 -13.45 1.16
C ASN A 100 0.59 -12.21 2.07
N LEU A 101 0.67 -11.01 1.49
CA LEU A 101 0.62 -9.72 2.19
C LEU A 101 -0.83 -9.27 2.47
N LEU A 102 -1.82 -9.92 1.83
CA LEU A 102 -3.25 -9.62 1.90
C LEU A 102 -4.01 -10.42 2.98
N ILE A 103 -3.46 -11.52 3.54
CA ILE A 103 -4.27 -12.41 4.39
C ILE A 103 -4.50 -11.82 5.79
N SER A 104 -5.59 -11.06 5.90
CA SER A 104 -6.59 -11.24 6.95
C SER A 104 -7.93 -11.54 6.25
N GLU A 105 -8.66 -12.54 6.73
CA GLU A 105 -9.87 -13.08 6.08
C GLU A 105 -10.85 -11.99 5.62
N SER A 106 -11.05 -11.87 4.30
CA SER A 106 -12.34 -11.60 3.63
C SER A 106 -12.12 -11.22 2.17
N ILE A 107 -11.82 -12.20 1.32
CA ILE A 107 -12.09 -12.06 -0.12
C ILE A 107 -13.60 -12.29 -0.31
N LYS A 108 -14.41 -11.23 -0.20
CA LYS A 108 -15.67 -11.19 -0.95
C LYS A 108 -15.34 -10.62 -2.31
N ARG A 109 -15.18 -11.53 -3.29
CA ARG A 109 -15.24 -11.20 -4.71
C ARG A 109 -16.62 -10.57 -4.96
N ALA A 110 -16.62 -9.33 -5.42
CA ALA A 110 -17.75 -8.77 -6.15
C ALA A 110 -17.68 -9.29 -7.60
#